data_AF-A0A807ZNY7-F1
#
_entry.id   AF-A0A807ZNY7-F1
#
_cell.length_a   1.000
_cell.length_b   1.000
_cell.length_c   1.000
_cell.angle_alpha   90.00
_cell.angle_beta   90.00
_cell.angle_gamma   90.00
#
_symmetry.space_group_name_H-M   'P 1'
#
loop_
_entity.id
_entity.type
_entity.pdbx_description
1 polymer ?
#
loop_
_entity_poly.entity_id
_entity_poly.type
_entity_poly.pdbx_seq_one_letter_code
_entity_poly.pdbx_strand_id
1 'polypeptide(L)'
;MLHHKEPLSPRTAVCHSRYRDAEKHHGVCLYCAIGCGLNIYTYQGEIVGVEGDDESPVNRGRLCPKGSNTLQMLRSPHRVATVRYRAPYATQWEDRPMDWAMDRIARLMKVARDAGFQEKNAAGMPVNTCHSIASLGGSASDNEENYLMKKLFTGGLGMLDVENQARL
;
A
#
# COMPACT_ATOMS: atom_id res chain seq x y z
N MET A 1 56.19 -11.92 -7.98
CA MET A 1 54.86 -11.33 -7.78
C MET A 1 54.49 -11.51 -6.32
N LEU A 2 54.69 -10.47 -5.51
CA LEU A 2 54.43 -10.51 -4.08
C LEU A 2 52.91 -10.57 -3.85
N HIS A 3 52.41 -11.74 -3.45
CA HIS A 3 51.11 -11.83 -2.81
C HIS A 3 51.20 -11.07 -1.48
N HIS A 4 50.86 -9.78 -1.50
CA HIS A 4 50.54 -9.07 -0.27
C HIS A 4 49.35 -9.80 0.36
N LYS A 5 49.60 -10.58 1.42
CA LYS A 5 48.53 -11.01 2.32
C LYS A 5 47.89 -9.71 2.81
N GLU A 6 46.67 -9.43 2.36
CA GLU A 6 45.90 -8.33 2.92
C GLU A 6 45.90 -8.49 4.45
N PRO A 7 46.22 -7.45 5.23
CA PRO A 7 46.30 -7.52 6.68
C PRO A 7 44.90 -7.58 7.30
N LEU A 8 44.14 -8.63 6.96
CA LEU A 8 42.83 -8.89 7.50
C LEU A 8 42.98 -9.63 8.83
N SER A 9 42.34 -9.12 9.88
CA SER A 9 42.23 -9.86 11.14
C SER A 9 41.43 -11.15 10.92
N PRO A 10 41.63 -12.21 11.74
CA PRO A 10 40.81 -13.42 11.68
C PRO A 10 39.30 -13.13 11.77
N ARG A 11 38.91 -12.11 12.55
CA ARG A 11 37.52 -11.63 12.65
C ARG A 11 37.02 -11.08 11.31
N THR A 12 37.80 -10.23 10.66
CA THR A 12 37.43 -9.67 9.35
C THR A 12 37.31 -10.75 8.29
N ALA A 13 38.17 -11.79 8.34
CA ALA A 13 38.17 -12.88 7.38
C ALA A 13 36.88 -13.72 7.39
N VAL A 14 36.14 -13.76 8.51
CA VAL A 14 34.86 -14.47 8.65
C VAL A 14 33.64 -13.56 8.59
N CYS A 15 33.86 -12.23 8.60
CA CYS A 15 32.79 -11.25 8.44
C CYS A 15 32.14 -11.39 7.07
N HIS A 16 30.84 -11.13 7.03
CA HIS A 16 30.04 -11.23 5.84
C HIS A 16 28.86 -10.28 5.90
N SER A 17 28.20 -10.09 4.76
CA SER A 17 27.00 -9.28 4.72
C SER A 17 25.97 -9.81 5.72
N ARG A 18 25.30 -8.91 6.43
CA ARG A 18 24.15 -9.23 7.28
C ARG A 18 22.98 -9.85 6.51
N TYR A 19 23.02 -9.79 5.18
CA TYR A 19 22.05 -10.40 4.27
C TYR A 19 22.59 -11.69 3.61
N ARG A 20 23.68 -12.27 4.13
CA ARG A 20 24.17 -13.57 3.65
C ARG A 20 23.03 -14.60 3.73
N ASP A 21 22.77 -15.31 2.64
CA ASP A 21 21.70 -16.31 2.53
C ASP A 21 20.27 -15.73 2.60
N ALA A 22 20.10 -14.40 2.58
CA ALA A 22 18.78 -13.78 2.48
C ALA A 22 18.28 -13.85 1.03
N GLU A 23 16.98 -14.06 0.85
CA GLU A 23 16.34 -13.89 -0.45
C GLU A 23 16.20 -12.40 -0.75
N LYS A 24 16.68 -12.00 -1.95
CA LYS A 24 16.63 -10.62 -2.44
C LYS A 24 15.46 -10.46 -3.42
N HIS A 25 14.62 -9.47 -3.16
CA HIS A 25 13.49 -9.06 -3.98
C HIS A 25 13.68 -7.61 -4.42
N HIS A 26 13.19 -7.27 -5.61
CA HIS A 26 13.20 -5.89 -6.10
C HIS A 26 11.84 -5.22 -5.85
N GLY A 27 11.87 -3.94 -5.51
CA GLY A 27 10.68 -3.14 -5.29
C GLY A 27 10.89 -1.68 -5.66
N VAL A 28 9.84 -0.88 -5.48
CA VAL A 28 9.84 0.57 -5.75
C VAL A 28 9.43 1.32 -4.50
N CYS A 29 10.09 2.44 -4.24
CA CYS A 29 9.81 3.33 -3.12
C CYS A 29 8.38 3.92 -3.21
N LEU A 30 7.60 3.73 -2.15
CA LEU A 30 6.17 4.06 -2.07
C LEU A 30 5.86 5.52 -1.70
N TYR A 31 6.86 6.41 -1.66
CA TYR A 31 6.70 7.75 -1.09
C TYR A 31 6.33 8.82 -2.12
N CYS A 32 7.27 9.20 -2.99
CA CYS A 32 7.06 10.24 -3.99
C CYS A 32 7.19 9.66 -5.39
N ALA A 33 6.80 10.44 -6.40
CA ALA A 33 6.75 10.00 -7.80
C ALA A 33 8.12 9.81 -8.48
N ILE A 34 9.24 9.85 -7.75
CA ILE A 34 10.57 9.58 -8.33
C ILE A 34 10.72 8.11 -8.71
N GLY A 35 10.11 7.19 -7.95
CA GLY A 35 10.19 5.76 -8.24
C GLY A 35 11.57 5.15 -7.99
N CYS A 36 12.24 5.52 -6.89
CA CYS A 36 13.52 4.92 -6.52
C CYS A 36 13.39 3.39 -6.37
N GLY A 37 14.30 2.64 -7.00
CA GLY A 37 14.39 1.19 -6.86
C GLY A 37 14.90 0.78 -5.47
N LEU A 38 14.38 -0.33 -4.97
CA LEU A 38 14.68 -0.91 -3.67
C LEU A 38 15.11 -2.37 -3.80
N ASN A 39 16.11 -2.74 -3.00
CA ASN A 39 16.47 -4.12 -2.69
C ASN A 39 15.84 -4.48 -1.34
N ILE A 40 15.00 -5.52 -1.31
CA ILE A 40 14.28 -6.02 -0.13
C ILE A 40 14.83 -7.40 0.20
N TYR A 41 15.33 -7.58 1.42
CA TYR A 41 15.93 -8.82 1.89
C TYR A 41 15.01 -9.54 2.88
N THR A 42 14.81 -10.83 2.68
CA THR A 42 13.96 -11.66 3.52
C THR A 42 14.68 -12.92 4.03
N TYR A 43 14.35 -13.35 5.24
CA TYR A 43 14.66 -14.69 5.74
C TYR A 43 13.36 -15.38 6.13
N GLN A 44 13.09 -16.56 5.59
CA GLN A 44 11.88 -17.33 5.92
C GLN A 44 10.58 -16.52 5.78
N GLY A 45 10.52 -15.63 4.77
CA GLY A 45 9.37 -14.75 4.52
C GLY A 45 9.36 -13.45 5.34
N GLU A 46 10.25 -13.28 6.32
CA GLU A 46 10.35 -12.07 7.13
C GLU A 46 11.33 -11.06 6.54
N ILE A 47 10.86 -9.83 6.29
CA ILE A 47 11.68 -8.74 5.72
C ILE A 47 12.69 -8.29 6.77
N VAL A 48 13.99 -8.50 6.54
CA VAL A 48 15.08 -8.12 7.45
C VAL A 48 15.88 -6.90 7.02
N GLY A 49 15.73 -6.48 5.76
CA GLY A 49 16.47 -5.37 5.21
C GLY A 49 15.74 -4.72 4.04
N VAL A 50 15.85 -3.40 3.95
CA VAL A 50 15.46 -2.64 2.76
C VAL A 50 16.55 -1.61 2.50
N GLU A 51 17.10 -1.58 1.30
CA GLU A 51 18.06 -0.57 0.87
C GLU A 51 17.81 -0.15 -0.59
N GLY A 52 18.57 0.85 -1.07
CA GLY A 52 18.42 1.30 -2.44
C GLY A 52 18.97 0.27 -3.42
N ASP A 53 18.28 0.10 -4.54
CA ASP A 53 18.78 -0.72 -5.64
C ASP A 53 19.91 0.00 -6.38
N ASP A 54 21.11 -0.55 -6.30
CA ASP A 54 22.33 -0.06 -6.94
C ASP A 54 22.28 -0.15 -8.47
N GLU A 55 21.55 -1.11 -9.01
CA GLU A 55 21.34 -1.30 -10.45
C GLU A 55 20.25 -0.37 -11.01
N SER A 56 19.47 0.28 -10.14
CA SER A 56 18.40 1.17 -10.58
C SER A 56 18.95 2.39 -11.33
N PRO A 57 18.47 2.66 -12.55
CA PRO A 57 18.91 3.82 -13.32
C PRO A 57 18.44 5.15 -12.70
N VAL A 58 17.41 5.10 -11.84
CA VAL A 58 16.79 6.27 -11.20
C VAL A 58 17.65 6.77 -10.04
N ASN A 59 18.07 5.87 -9.14
CA ASN A 59 18.66 6.26 -7.87
C ASN A 59 20.05 5.67 -7.60
N ARG A 60 20.49 4.63 -8.34
CA ARG A 60 21.82 4.01 -8.20
C ARG A 60 22.20 3.74 -6.73
N GLY A 61 21.27 3.12 -5.99
CA GLY A 61 21.43 2.76 -4.58
C GLY A 61 21.13 3.87 -3.56
N ARG A 62 20.94 5.12 -4.01
CA ARG A 62 20.72 6.26 -3.11
C ARG A 62 19.25 6.34 -2.66
N LEU A 63 19.04 6.67 -1.39
CA LEU A 63 17.70 6.89 -0.84
C LEU A 63 17.68 8.17 0.01
N CYS A 64 16.59 8.91 -0.04
CA CYS A 64 16.31 9.98 0.91
C CYS A 64 15.84 9.38 2.27
N PRO A 65 15.74 10.19 3.35
CA PRO A 65 15.37 9.68 4.67
C PRO A 65 14.05 8.91 4.72
N LYS A 66 13.09 9.23 3.84
CA LYS A 66 11.82 8.49 3.74
C LYS A 66 12.05 7.07 3.22
N GLY A 67 12.73 6.95 2.07
CA GLY A 67 13.01 5.67 1.43
C GLY A 67 13.92 4.77 2.26
N SER A 68 14.98 5.34 2.86
CA SER A 68 15.92 4.56 3.69
C SER A 68 15.27 4.01 4.97
N ASN A 69 14.12 4.56 5.37
CA ASN A 69 13.40 4.17 6.58
C ASN A 69 12.20 3.25 6.31
N THR A 70 12.08 2.70 5.10
CA THR A 70 10.98 1.81 4.70
C THR A 70 10.84 0.61 5.63
N LEU A 71 11.96 0.00 6.05
CA LEU A 71 11.93 -1.14 6.99
C LEU A 71 11.27 -0.78 8.32
N GLN A 72 11.52 0.42 8.85
CA GLN A 72 10.90 0.88 10.11
C GLN A 72 9.39 1.07 9.95
N MET A 73 8.94 1.55 8.80
CA MET A 73 7.52 1.70 8.50
C MET A 73 6.82 0.34 8.46
N LEU A 74 7.41 -0.64 7.78
CA LEU A 74 6.86 -2.00 7.65
C LEU A 74 6.82 -2.75 9.00
N ARG A 75 7.85 -2.56 9.85
CA ARG A 75 7.99 -3.20 11.17
C ARG A 75 7.48 -2.34 12.33
N SER A 76 6.71 -1.28 12.04
CA SER A 76 6.24 -0.37 13.08
C SER A 76 5.32 -1.10 14.07
N PRO A 77 5.56 -1.01 15.40
CA PRO A 77 4.67 -1.60 16.40
C PRO A 77 3.30 -0.90 16.45
N HIS A 78 3.17 0.25 15.77
CA HIS A 78 1.92 1.00 15.68
C HIS A 78 1.03 0.54 14.50
N ARG A 79 1.48 -0.43 13.70
CA ARG A 79 0.67 -0.95 12.59
C ARG A 79 -0.57 -1.66 13.14
N VAL A 80 -1.74 -1.18 12.76
CA VAL A 80 -3.02 -1.80 13.15
C VAL A 80 -3.25 -3.01 12.25
N ALA A 81 -3.16 -4.22 12.83
CA ALA A 81 -3.34 -5.49 12.12
C ALA A 81 -4.76 -6.07 12.26
N THR A 82 -5.61 -5.45 13.08
CA THR A 82 -6.97 -5.91 13.39
C THR A 82 -7.99 -4.88 12.94
N VAL A 83 -9.17 -5.33 12.50
CA VAL A 83 -10.24 -4.40 12.15
C VAL A 83 -10.77 -3.71 13.41
N ARG A 84 -10.82 -2.38 13.36
CA ARG A 84 -11.38 -1.52 14.41
C ARG A 84 -12.74 -1.00 13.97
N TYR A 85 -13.77 -1.25 14.78
CA TYR A 85 -15.13 -0.76 14.57
C TYR A 85 -15.50 0.27 15.62
N ARG A 86 -16.23 1.32 15.21
CA ARG A 86 -16.81 2.32 16.11
C ARG A 86 -18.29 2.44 15.82
N ALA A 87 -19.11 2.12 16.83
CA ALA A 87 -20.56 2.20 16.72
C ALA A 87 -21.05 3.66 16.67
N PRO A 88 -22.26 3.92 16.10
CA PRO A 88 -22.89 5.24 16.21
C PRO A 88 -22.93 5.71 17.66
N TYR A 89 -22.57 6.97 17.88
CA TYR A 89 -22.49 7.61 19.21
C TYR A 89 -21.44 7.04 20.18
N ALA A 90 -20.64 6.05 19.78
CA ALA A 90 -19.56 5.53 20.62
C ALA A 90 -18.35 6.46 20.66
N THR A 91 -17.62 6.45 21.77
CA THR A 91 -16.35 7.19 21.95
C THR A 91 -15.12 6.29 21.88
N GLN A 92 -15.30 4.97 21.84
CA GLN A 92 -14.23 3.97 21.86
C GLN A 92 -14.28 3.06 20.63
N TRP A 93 -13.14 2.45 20.31
CA TRP A 93 -13.01 1.45 19.25
C TRP A 93 -13.13 0.03 19.81
N GLU A 94 -13.73 -0.86 19.02
CA GLU A 94 -13.85 -2.29 19.32
C GLU A 94 -13.15 -3.11 18.23
N ASP A 95 -12.48 -4.19 18.60
CA ASP A 95 -11.94 -5.14 17.63
C ASP A 95 -13.05 -6.03 17.05
N ARG A 96 -13.00 -6.26 15.74
CA ARG A 96 -13.95 -7.15 15.05
C ARG A 96 -13.22 -8.08 14.05
N PRO A 97 -13.79 -9.25 13.75
CA PRO A 97 -13.28 -10.11 12.67
C PRO A 97 -13.37 -9.42 11.31
N MET A 98 -12.43 -9.74 10.40
CA MET A 98 -12.42 -9.21 9.03
C MET A 98 -13.73 -9.54 8.28
N ASP A 99 -14.16 -10.80 8.33
CA ASP A 99 -15.36 -11.25 7.61
C ASP A 99 -16.62 -10.50 8.06
N TRP A 100 -16.75 -10.25 9.38
CA TRP A 100 -17.84 -9.44 9.92
C TRP A 100 -17.83 -8.02 9.35
N ALA A 101 -16.65 -7.42 9.19
CA ALA A 101 -16.51 -6.07 8.66
C ALA A 101 -16.87 -6.02 7.18
N MET A 102 -16.38 -6.99 6.40
CA MET A 102 -16.69 -7.09 4.97
C MET A 102 -18.19 -7.29 4.73
N ASP A 103 -18.85 -8.19 5.46
CA ASP A 103 -20.30 -8.42 5.36
C ASP A 103 -21.12 -7.19 5.75
N ARG A 104 -20.67 -6.48 6.79
CA ARG A 104 -21.34 -5.26 7.23
C ARG A 104 -21.17 -4.13 6.21
N ILE A 105 -19.96 -3.90 5.69
CA ILE A 105 -19.68 -2.87 4.69
C ILE A 105 -20.48 -3.16 3.41
N ALA A 106 -20.49 -4.41 2.93
CA ALA A 106 -21.25 -4.79 1.74
C ALA A 106 -22.76 -4.51 1.90
N ARG A 107 -23.35 -4.86 3.06
CA ARG A 107 -24.76 -4.56 3.35
C ARG A 107 -25.04 -3.05 3.38
N LEU A 108 -24.19 -2.27 4.04
CA LEU A 108 -24.34 -0.82 4.11
C LEU A 108 -24.18 -0.16 2.73
N MET A 109 -23.21 -0.62 1.93
CA MET A 109 -23.04 -0.17 0.55
C MET A 109 -24.26 -0.47 -0.30
N LYS A 110 -24.87 -1.66 -0.16
CA LYS A 110 -26.12 -1.99 -0.85
C LYS A 110 -27.25 -1.05 -0.43
N VAL A 111 -27.48 -0.86 0.87
CA VAL A 111 -28.54 0.02 1.37
C VAL A 111 -28.34 1.45 0.87
N ALA A 112 -27.12 1.98 0.96
CA ALA A 112 -26.80 3.32 0.51
C ALA A 112 -27.03 3.45 -1.01
N ARG A 113 -26.54 2.47 -1.80
CA ARG A 113 -26.71 2.47 -3.25
C ARG A 113 -28.18 2.46 -3.63
N ASP A 114 -28.97 1.52 -3.10
CA ASP A 114 -30.40 1.40 -3.43
C ASP A 114 -31.17 2.69 -3.10
N ALA A 115 -30.78 3.39 -2.02
CA ALA A 115 -31.41 4.65 -1.62
C ALA A 115 -31.02 5.85 -2.50
N GLY A 116 -29.86 5.82 -3.14
CA GLY A 116 -29.33 6.94 -3.93
C GLY A 116 -29.12 6.65 -5.41
N PHE A 117 -29.61 5.51 -5.90
CA PHE A 117 -29.48 5.12 -7.30
C PHE A 117 -30.56 5.77 -8.16
N GLN A 118 -30.13 6.33 -9.27
CA GLN A 118 -30.97 7.03 -10.22
C GLN A 118 -30.81 6.37 -11.59
N GLU A 119 -31.85 5.68 -12.05
CA GLU A 119 -31.85 5.06 -13.39
C GLU A 119 -31.95 6.11 -14.49
N LYS A 120 -32.81 7.12 -14.31
CA LYS A 120 -33.06 8.19 -15.28
C LYS A 120 -32.99 9.56 -14.64
N ASN A 121 -32.48 10.54 -15.38
CA ASN A 121 -32.50 11.94 -14.95
C ASN A 121 -33.88 12.60 -15.10
N ALA A 122 -34.00 13.87 -14.70
CA ALA A 122 -35.25 14.64 -14.79
C ALA A 122 -35.77 14.79 -16.24
N ALA A 123 -34.91 14.67 -17.25
CA ALA A 123 -35.27 14.68 -18.66
C ALA A 123 -35.64 13.29 -19.21
N GLY A 124 -35.69 12.26 -18.35
CA GLY A 124 -36.00 10.88 -18.74
C GLY A 124 -34.85 10.13 -19.41
N MET A 125 -33.64 10.72 -19.49
CA MET A 125 -32.47 10.06 -20.08
C MET A 125 -31.87 9.06 -19.09
N PRO A 126 -31.48 7.85 -19.54
CA PRO A 126 -30.83 6.88 -18.67
C PRO A 126 -29.46 7.40 -18.21
N VAL A 127 -29.20 7.38 -16.90
CA VAL A 127 -27.95 7.83 -16.28
C VAL A 127 -27.31 6.73 -15.42
N ASN A 128 -28.10 5.91 -14.72
CA ASN A 128 -27.62 4.81 -13.88
C ASN A 128 -26.55 5.24 -12.86
N THR A 129 -26.80 6.34 -12.15
CA THR A 129 -25.86 6.99 -11.24
C THR A 129 -26.25 6.80 -9.77
N CYS A 130 -25.26 6.78 -8.88
CA CYS A 130 -25.42 6.69 -7.44
C CYS A 130 -24.88 7.95 -6.78
N HIS A 131 -25.73 8.69 -6.07
CA HIS A 131 -25.41 9.99 -5.45
C HIS A 131 -25.28 9.94 -3.93
N SER A 132 -25.45 8.77 -3.32
CA SER A 132 -25.43 8.57 -1.85
C SER A 132 -24.09 8.07 -1.32
N ILE A 133 -23.10 7.85 -2.19
CA ILE A 133 -21.80 7.26 -1.84
C ILE A 133 -20.71 8.03 -2.58
N ALA A 134 -19.66 8.40 -1.85
CA ALA A 134 -18.44 8.99 -2.39
C ALA A 134 -17.20 8.19 -1.96
N SER A 135 -16.13 8.27 -2.75
CA SER A 135 -14.83 7.67 -2.48
C SER A 135 -13.72 8.72 -2.57
N LEU A 136 -12.81 8.72 -1.59
CA LEU A 136 -11.61 9.57 -1.55
C LEU A 136 -10.36 8.71 -1.39
N GLY A 137 -9.41 8.80 -2.32
CA GLY A 137 -8.09 8.17 -2.19
C GLY A 137 -7.51 7.72 -3.53
N GLY A 138 -6.33 7.09 -3.50
CA GLY A 138 -5.87 6.27 -4.63
C GLY A 138 -4.37 6.31 -4.93
N SER A 139 -3.70 7.47 -4.80
CA SER A 139 -2.33 7.61 -5.33
C SER A 139 -1.24 6.81 -4.59
N ALA A 140 -1.58 6.17 -3.48
CA ALA A 140 -0.67 5.30 -2.71
C ALA A 140 -0.96 3.80 -2.93
N SER A 141 -2.00 3.47 -3.68
CA SER A 141 -2.38 2.11 -4.06
C SER A 141 -1.75 1.75 -5.40
N ASP A 142 -1.67 0.45 -5.69
CA ASP A 142 -1.10 -0.01 -6.95
C ASP A 142 -1.99 0.40 -8.14
N ASN A 143 -1.42 0.40 -9.35
CA ASN A 143 -2.15 0.78 -10.56
C ASN A 143 -3.34 -0.17 -10.83
N GLU A 144 -3.11 -1.46 -10.60
CA GLU A 144 -4.09 -2.53 -10.78
C GLU A 144 -5.24 -2.37 -9.76
N GLU A 145 -4.91 -2.04 -8.51
CA GLU A 145 -5.90 -1.78 -7.46
C GLU A 145 -6.74 -0.55 -7.79
N ASN A 146 -6.10 0.57 -8.19
CA ASN A 146 -6.80 1.78 -8.62
C ASN A 146 -7.73 1.51 -9.81
N TYR A 147 -7.27 0.70 -10.77
CA TYR A 147 -8.07 0.30 -11.92
C TYR A 147 -9.30 -0.52 -11.50
N LEU A 148 -9.13 -1.48 -10.60
CA LEU A 148 -10.22 -2.29 -10.04
C LEU A 148 -11.21 -1.43 -9.24
N MET A 149 -10.70 -0.55 -8.37
CA MET A 149 -11.52 0.39 -7.60
C MET A 149 -12.35 1.28 -8.51
N LYS A 150 -11.76 1.85 -9.56
CA LYS A 150 -12.49 2.69 -10.51
C LYS A 150 -13.61 1.91 -11.20
N LYS A 151 -13.31 0.71 -11.71
CA LYS A 151 -14.33 -0.16 -12.33
C LYS A 151 -15.46 -0.51 -11.37
N LEU A 152 -15.13 -0.91 -10.15
CA LEU A 152 -16.12 -1.28 -9.15
C LEU A 152 -17.01 -0.08 -8.79
N PHE A 153 -16.41 1.06 -8.45
CA PHE A 153 -17.16 2.22 -7.96
C PHE A 153 -18.00 2.87 -9.05
N THR A 154 -17.43 3.18 -10.21
CA THR A 154 -18.20 3.88 -11.25
C THR A 154 -18.99 2.92 -12.13
N GLY A 155 -18.36 1.83 -12.60
CA GLY A 155 -19.00 0.88 -13.50
C GLY A 155 -19.95 -0.08 -12.78
N GLY A 156 -19.55 -0.60 -11.63
CA GLY A 156 -20.35 -1.56 -10.87
C GLY A 156 -21.43 -0.90 -10.00
N LEU A 157 -21.06 0.14 -9.26
CA LEU A 157 -21.95 0.77 -8.28
C LEU A 157 -22.65 2.03 -8.81
N GLY A 158 -22.19 2.61 -9.93
CA GLY A 158 -22.75 3.83 -10.52
C GLY A 158 -22.29 5.11 -9.81
N MET A 159 -21.29 5.04 -8.93
CA MET A 159 -20.82 6.20 -8.17
C MET A 159 -20.23 7.27 -9.09
N LEU A 160 -20.55 8.54 -8.81
CA LEU A 160 -19.96 9.69 -9.52
C LEU A 160 -18.81 10.33 -8.75
N ASP A 161 -18.99 10.47 -7.43
CA ASP A 161 -18.05 11.17 -6.56
C ASP A 161 -16.87 10.26 -6.19
N VAL A 162 -15.94 10.10 -7.13
CA VAL A 162 -14.71 9.33 -6.97
C VAL A 162 -13.52 10.24 -7.21
N GLU A 163 -12.90 10.70 -6.12
CA GLU A 163 -11.85 11.72 -6.12
C GLU A 163 -10.58 11.21 -5.42
N ASN A 164 -9.43 11.84 -5.70
CA ASN A 164 -8.15 11.44 -5.13
C ASN A 164 -7.19 12.63 -4.95
N GLN A 165 -5.96 12.33 -4.53
CA GLN A 165 -4.91 13.31 -4.28
C GLN A 165 -4.53 14.12 -5.53
N ALA A 166 -4.75 13.61 -6.75
CA ALA A 166 -4.37 14.30 -7.98
C ALA A 166 -5.30 15.47 -8.34
N ARG A 167 -6.41 15.65 -7.62
CA ARG A 167 -7.30 16.81 -7.80
C ARG A 167 -6.67 18.11 -7.30
N LEU A 168 -5.83 18.04 -6.26
CA LEU A 168 -5.15 19.16 -5.62
C LEU A 168 -3.74 19.33 -6.19
#